data_AF-A0A416VUU8-F1
#
_entry.id   AF-A0A416VUU8-F1
#
_cell.length_a   1.000
_cell.length_b   1.000
_cell.length_c   1.000
_cell.angle_alpha   90.00
_cell.angle_beta   90.00
_cell.angle_gamma   90.00
#
_symmetry.space_group_name_H-M   'P 1'
#
loop_
_entity.id
_entity.type
_entity.pdbx_description
1 polymer ?
#
loop_
_entity_poly.entity_id
_entity_poly.type
_entity_poly.pdbx_seq_one_letter_code
_entity_poly.pdbx_strand_id
1 'polypeptide(L)'
;MWYTSYDYYANEYCGGAPVVDSTGFRKLLLEAQSLIDMYTFNRLKKMTEYGEEIQNCCCELVEIISDYQERKNENPSNISSEKIKNYSVTYESSENISQRYESNKKKVIFKWLANSGLLYRGY
;
A
#
# COMPACT_ATOMS: atom_id res chain seq x y z
N MET A 1 -1.86 -17.59 -6.79
CA MET A 1 -2.17 -16.58 -7.81
C MET A 1 -1.93 -15.19 -7.24
N TRP A 2 -1.39 -14.28 -8.05
CA TRP A 2 -1.39 -12.86 -7.73
C TRP A 2 -2.76 -12.26 -8.08
N TYR A 3 -3.18 -11.23 -7.33
CA TYR A 3 -4.47 -10.57 -7.57
C TYR A 3 -4.44 -9.65 -8.80
N THR A 4 -3.29 -9.05 -9.11
CA THR A 4 -3.12 -8.20 -10.30
C THR A 4 -1.79 -8.47 -10.99
N SER A 5 -1.66 -8.02 -12.25
CA SER A 5 -0.46 -8.12 -13.08
C SER A 5 0.14 -6.74 -13.30
N TYR A 6 1.45 -6.68 -13.55
CA TYR A 6 2.12 -5.41 -13.86
C TYR A 6 1.53 -4.73 -15.10
N ASP A 7 1.10 -5.51 -16.08
CA ASP A 7 0.46 -5.00 -17.30
C ASP A 7 -0.82 -4.22 -17.00
N TYR A 8 -1.69 -4.75 -16.14
CA TYR A 8 -2.90 -4.06 -15.68
C TYR A 8 -2.55 -2.79 -14.90
N TYR A 9 -1.56 -2.85 -14.01
CA TYR A 9 -1.11 -1.68 -13.26
C TYR A 9 -0.58 -0.58 -14.19
N ALA A 10 0.26 -0.92 -15.15
CA ALA A 10 0.89 0.05 -16.04
C ALA A 10 -0.08 0.60 -17.08
N ASN A 11 -0.87 -0.25 -17.74
CA ASN A 11 -1.75 0.16 -18.84
C ASN A 11 -3.13 0.63 -18.37
N GLU A 12 -3.77 -0.13 -17.48
CA GLU A 12 -5.18 0.10 -17.10
C GLU A 12 -5.28 1.13 -15.97
N TYR A 13 -4.44 0.98 -14.94
CA TYR A 13 -4.49 1.84 -13.75
C TYR A 13 -3.64 3.12 -13.89
N CYS A 14 -2.37 3.02 -14.32
CA CYS A 14 -1.47 4.18 -14.49
C CYS A 14 -1.55 4.84 -15.88
N GLY A 15 -2.30 4.29 -16.83
CA GLY A 15 -2.45 4.86 -18.17
C GLY A 15 -1.13 5.04 -18.94
N GLY A 16 -0.12 4.21 -18.67
CA GLY A 16 1.19 4.23 -19.33
C GLY A 16 2.32 4.94 -18.56
N ALA A 17 2.07 5.48 -17.36
CA ALA A 17 3.08 6.12 -16.52
C ALA A 17 3.22 5.44 -15.15
N PRO A 18 3.79 4.21 -15.09
CA PRO A 18 3.94 3.47 -13.84
C PRO A 18 4.94 4.18 -12.91
N VAL A 19 4.54 4.39 -11.66
CA VAL A 19 5.39 4.97 -10.61
C VAL A 19 6.45 3.96 -10.15
N VAL A 20 6.12 2.67 -10.22
CA VAL A 20 6.94 1.57 -9.71
C VAL A 20 7.50 0.73 -10.85
N ASP A 21 8.80 0.47 -10.83
CA ASP A 21 9.46 -0.45 -11.77
C ASP A 21 8.99 -1.90 -11.57
N SER A 22 8.91 -2.67 -12.66
CA SER A 22 8.51 -4.09 -12.65
C SER A 22 9.26 -4.96 -11.61
N THR A 23 10.53 -4.64 -11.34
CA THR A 23 11.39 -5.38 -10.39
C THR A 23 10.99 -5.13 -8.94
N GLY A 24 10.64 -3.89 -8.60
CA GLY A 24 10.14 -3.49 -7.28
C GLY A 24 8.67 -3.85 -7.10
N PHE A 25 7.89 -3.75 -8.17
CA PHE A 25 6.46 -4.02 -8.20
C PHE A 25 6.12 -5.40 -7.67
N ARG A 26 6.86 -6.45 -8.08
CA ARG A 26 6.57 -7.81 -7.62
C ARG A 26 6.68 -7.99 -6.10
N LYS A 27 7.62 -7.30 -5.45
CA LYS A 27 7.76 -7.35 -3.98
C LYS A 27 6.63 -6.58 -3.29
N LEU A 28 6.34 -5.37 -3.78
CA LEU A 28 5.27 -4.52 -3.26
C LEU A 28 3.90 -5.19 -3.43
N LEU A 29 3.68 -5.85 -4.57
CA LEU A 29 2.50 -6.62 -4.89
C LEU A 29 2.27 -7.75 -3.90
N LEU A 30 3.33 -8.48 -3.52
CA LEU A 30 3.25 -9.56 -2.54
C LEU A 30 2.82 -9.02 -1.17
N GLU A 31 3.36 -7.88 -0.76
CA GLU A 31 3.00 -7.21 0.50
C GLU A 31 1.56 -6.69 0.47
N ALA A 32 1.16 -6.02 -0.61
CA ALA A 32 -0.21 -5.55 -0.82
C ALA A 32 -1.22 -6.72 -0.80
N GLN A 33 -0.91 -7.83 -1.46
CA GLN A 33 -1.73 -9.04 -1.47
C GLN A 33 -1.88 -9.62 -0.05
N SER A 34 -0.80 -9.68 0.72
CA SER A 34 -0.85 -10.15 2.11
C SER A 34 -1.76 -9.26 2.98
N LEU A 35 -1.68 -7.94 2.81
CA LEU A 35 -2.54 -6.99 3.51
C LEU A 35 -4.01 -7.20 3.14
N ILE A 36 -4.34 -7.26 1.85
CA ILE A 36 -5.71 -7.51 1.41
C ILE A 36 -6.24 -8.83 2.00
N ASP A 37 -5.43 -9.88 1.96
CA ASP A 37 -5.80 -11.20 2.49
C ASP A 37 -6.08 -11.17 4.00
N MET A 38 -5.28 -10.40 4.75
CA MET A 38 -5.48 -10.14 6.18
C MET A 38 -6.82 -9.44 6.45
N TYR A 39 -7.15 -8.38 5.69
CA TYR A 39 -8.38 -7.61 5.88
C TYR A 39 -9.63 -8.35 5.38
N THR A 40 -9.49 -9.20 4.38
CA THR A 40 -10.59 -10.00 3.82
C THR A 40 -10.71 -11.38 4.45
N PHE A 41 -9.92 -11.69 5.49
CA PHE A 41 -9.89 -12.99 6.16
C PHE A 41 -9.74 -14.17 5.19
N ASN A 42 -8.86 -14.05 4.20
CA ASN A 42 -8.62 -15.09 3.20
C ASN A 42 -9.87 -15.44 2.35
N ARG A 43 -10.95 -14.65 2.41
CA ARG A 43 -12.18 -14.91 1.65
C ARG A 43 -11.93 -14.83 0.14
N LEU A 44 -11.01 -13.98 -0.26
CA LEU A 44 -10.60 -13.83 -1.66
C LEU A 44 -9.88 -15.05 -2.22
N LYS A 45 -9.20 -15.88 -1.41
CA LYS A 45 -8.61 -17.12 -1.92
C LYS A 45 -9.65 -18.15 -2.34
N LYS A 46 -10.89 -18.03 -1.86
CA LYS A 46 -12.01 -18.86 -2.31
C LYS A 46 -12.68 -18.31 -3.57
N MET A 47 -12.35 -17.08 -3.98
CA MET A 47 -12.92 -16.42 -5.15
C MET A 47 -12.04 -16.70 -6.37
N THR A 48 -12.67 -17.12 -7.46
CA THR A 48 -11.97 -17.51 -8.70
C THR A 48 -11.81 -16.32 -9.66
N GLU A 49 -12.68 -15.31 -9.51
CA GLU A 49 -12.64 -14.07 -10.29
C GLU A 49 -12.41 -12.89 -9.32
N TYR A 50 -11.33 -12.16 -9.55
CA TYR A 50 -11.06 -10.92 -8.86
C TYR A 50 -11.66 -9.79 -9.68
N GLY A 51 -12.63 -9.08 -9.13
CA GLY A 51 -13.17 -7.89 -9.79
C GLY A 51 -12.10 -6.80 -9.94
N GLU A 52 -12.33 -5.88 -10.89
CA GLU A 52 -11.49 -4.70 -11.13
C GLU A 52 -11.24 -3.91 -9.84
N GLU A 53 -12.19 -3.91 -8.91
CA GLU A 53 -12.08 -3.32 -7.57
C GLU A 53 -10.90 -3.87 -6.76
N ILE A 54 -10.65 -5.19 -6.81
CA ILE A 54 -9.55 -5.84 -6.09
C ILE A 54 -8.22 -5.52 -6.76
N GLN A 55 -8.19 -5.52 -8.10
CA GLN A 55 -7.01 -5.18 -8.87
C GLN A 55 -6.61 -3.72 -8.59
N ASN A 56 -7.57 -2.79 -8.64
CA ASN A 56 -7.37 -1.37 -8.33
C ASN A 56 -6.96 -1.15 -6.88
N CYS A 57 -7.57 -1.86 -5.91
CA CYS A 57 -7.15 -1.82 -4.51
C CYS A 57 -5.69 -2.25 -4.33
N CYS A 58 -5.27 -3.30 -5.05
CA CYS A 58 -3.90 -3.78 -5.01
C CYS A 58 -2.92 -2.76 -5.62
N CYS A 59 -3.29 -2.13 -6.74
CA CYS A 59 -2.52 -1.05 -7.36
C CYS A 59 -2.35 0.14 -6.42
N GLU A 60 -3.44 0.63 -5.82
CA GLU A 60 -3.39 1.79 -4.90
C GLU A 60 -2.60 1.46 -3.61
N LEU A 61 -2.66 0.22 -3.12
CA LEU A 61 -1.82 -0.24 -2.01
C LEU A 61 -0.33 -0.29 -2.37
N VAL A 62 0.02 -0.75 -3.57
CA VAL A 62 1.41 -0.77 -4.04
C VAL A 62 2.01 0.63 -4.03
N GLU A 63 1.26 1.63 -4.50
CA GLU A 63 1.70 3.02 -4.46
C GLU A 63 1.89 3.53 -3.02
N ILE A 64 0.97 3.23 -2.10
CA ILE A 64 1.09 3.61 -0.70
C ILE A 64 2.30 2.97 -0.03
N ILE A 65 2.58 1.68 -0.31
CA ILE A 65 3.75 1.00 0.23
C ILE A 65 5.03 1.62 -0.33
N SER A 66 5.04 1.95 -1.64
CA SER A 66 6.17 2.60 -2.29
C SER A 66 6.45 3.99 -1.69
N ASP A 67 5.41 4.83 -1.54
CA ASP A 67 5.50 6.13 -0.88
C ASP A 67 6.02 5.99 0.56
N TYR A 68 5.49 5.02 1.32
CA TYR A 68 5.97 4.77 2.68
C TYR A 68 7.46 4.37 2.72
N GLN A 69 7.90 3.52 1.80
CA GLN A 69 9.31 3.14 1.71
C GLN A 69 10.20 4.33 1.34
N GLU A 70 9.77 5.17 0.41
CA GLU A 70 10.49 6.38 0.02
C GLU A 70 10.60 7.36 1.19
N ARG A 71 9.47 7.68 1.85
CA ARG A 71 9.43 8.55 3.04
C ARG A 71 10.28 8.02 4.19
N LYS A 72 10.28 6.70 4.40
CA LYS A 72 11.09 6.05 5.44
C LYS A 72 12.58 6.10 5.09
N ASN A 73 12.93 6.02 3.82
CA ASN A 73 14.31 6.16 3.35
C ASN A 73 14.78 7.63 3.40
N GLU A 74 13.90 8.59 3.10
CA GLU A 74 14.14 10.03 3.27
C GLU A 74 14.29 10.45 4.73
N ASN A 75 13.60 9.76 5.65
CA ASN A 75 13.68 10.00 7.09
C ASN A 75 14.41 8.86 7.82
N PRO A 76 15.74 8.72 7.67
CA PRO A 76 16.53 7.76 8.41
C PRO A 76 16.70 8.26 9.84
N SER A 77 15.64 8.16 10.66
CA SER A 77 15.68 8.41 12.12
C SER A 77 16.55 7.38 12.88
N ASN A 78 17.55 6.81 12.22
CA ASN A 78 18.56 5.91 12.78
C ASN A 78 19.99 6.41 12.53
N ILE A 79 20.21 7.73 12.42
CA ILE A 79 21.50 8.28 12.84
C ILE A 79 21.38 8.53 14.34
N SER A 80 21.52 7.44 15.09
CA SER A 80 21.81 7.50 16.51
C SER A 80 23.00 8.43 16.73
N SER A 81 22.77 9.49 17.51
CA SER A 81 23.79 10.27 18.20
C SER A 81 24.92 10.81 17.34
N GLU A 82 24.72 11.97 16.71
CA GLU A 82 25.79 12.95 16.66
C GLU A 82 25.22 14.38 16.59
N LYS A 83 25.69 15.20 17.52
CA LYS A 83 25.28 16.58 17.77
C LYS A 83 25.34 17.41 16.48
N ILE A 84 24.21 17.78 15.88
CA ILE A 84 24.21 18.87 14.90
C ILE A 84 23.08 19.87 15.17
N LYS A 85 23.56 21.01 15.68
CA LYS A 85 22.96 22.34 15.79
C LYS A 85 21.67 22.56 14.99
N ASN A 86 20.59 22.85 15.72
CA ASN A 86 19.60 23.88 15.43
C ASN A 86 19.21 24.05 13.94
N TYR A 87 18.62 23.01 13.35
CA TYR A 87 17.78 23.17 12.18
C TYR A 87 16.45 22.47 12.45
N SER A 88 15.49 23.23 12.97
CA SER A 88 14.10 22.80 13.15
C SER A 88 13.44 22.64 11.77
N VAL A 89 13.81 21.60 11.04
CA VAL A 89 12.87 21.01 10.08
C VAL A 89 11.90 20.24 10.96
N THR A 90 10.62 20.52 10.80
CA THR A 90 9.56 19.69 11.37
C THR A 90 9.61 18.33 10.66
N TYR A 91 10.59 17.50 11.01
CA TYR A 91 10.64 16.11 10.58
C TYR A 91 9.41 15.44 11.17
N GLU A 92 8.46 15.06 10.31
CA GLU A 92 7.33 14.22 10.72
C GLU A 92 7.92 12.96 11.36
N SER A 93 7.67 12.76 12.66
CA SER A 93 8.26 11.64 13.41
C SER A 93 7.97 10.33 12.67
N SER A 94 8.90 9.38 12.72
CA SER A 94 8.71 8.04 12.16
C SER A 94 7.41 7.36 12.62
N GLU A 95 6.96 7.66 13.85
CA GLU A 95 5.64 7.29 14.36
C GLU A 95 4.48 7.88 13.55
N ASN A 96 4.52 9.16 13.19
CA ASN A 96 3.48 9.80 12.37
C ASN A 96 3.42 9.20 10.96
N ILE A 97 4.58 8.93 10.34
CA ILE A 97 4.66 8.30 9.02
C ILE A 97 4.03 6.89 9.06
N SER A 98 4.35 6.10 10.09
CA SER A 98 3.76 4.77 10.30
C SER A 98 2.25 4.84 10.54
N GLN A 99 1.79 5.77 11.38
CA GLN A 99 0.37 5.95 11.69
C GLN A 99 -0.44 6.40 10.47
N ARG A 100 0.14 7.27 9.63
CA ARG A 100 -0.45 7.70 8.37
C ARG A 100 -0.52 6.57 7.37
N TYR A 101 0.53 5.76 7.27
CA TYR A 101 0.57 4.55 6.44
C TYR A 101 -0.53 3.55 6.84
N GLU A 102 -0.66 3.24 8.13
CA GLU A 102 -1.74 2.39 8.66
C GLU A 102 -3.14 2.94 8.35
N SER A 103 -3.33 4.25 8.51
CA SER A 103 -4.61 4.92 8.24
C SER A 103 -4.97 4.91 6.75
N ASN A 104 -4.00 5.20 5.87
CA ASN A 104 -4.18 5.21 4.43
C ASN A 104 -4.47 3.80 3.90
N LYS A 105 -3.74 2.78 4.36
CA LYS A 105 -3.99 1.38 4.00
C LYS A 105 -5.43 0.98 4.32
N LYS A 106 -5.88 1.24 5.55
CA LYS A 106 -7.27 0.98 5.94
C LYS A 106 -8.23 1.74 5.02
N LYS A 107 -8.01 3.03 4.82
CA LYS A 107 -8.90 3.87 4.01
C LYS A 107 -9.06 3.36 2.57
N VAL A 108 -7.97 2.92 1.92
CA VAL A 108 -8.01 2.34 0.57
C VAL A 108 -8.75 1.01 0.56
N ILE A 109 -8.42 0.12 1.49
CA ILE A 109 -9.10 -1.17 1.65
C ILE A 109 -10.60 -0.94 1.85
N PHE A 110 -11.01 -0.02 2.72
CA PHE A 110 -12.42 0.34 2.90
C PHE A 110 -13.02 0.98 1.66
N LYS A 111 -12.33 1.90 0.97
CA LYS A 111 -12.83 2.56 -0.25
C LYS A 111 -13.22 1.55 -1.35
N TRP A 112 -12.38 0.55 -1.58
CA TRP A 112 -12.60 -0.45 -2.63
C TRP A 112 -13.40 -1.67 -2.17
N LEU A 113 -13.22 -2.13 -0.91
CA LEU A 113 -13.87 -3.35 -0.42
C LEU A 113 -15.13 -3.09 0.43
N ALA A 114 -15.47 -1.84 0.75
CA ALA A 114 -16.74 -1.55 1.46
C ALA A 114 -17.95 -1.77 0.58
N ASN A 115 -17.83 -1.54 -0.73
CA ASN A 115 -18.95 -1.70 -1.64
C ASN A 115 -19.13 -3.15 -2.11
N SER A 116 -18.08 -3.96 -2.04
CA SER A 116 -18.12 -5.38 -2.44
C SER A 116 -18.80 -6.31 -1.42
N GLY A 117 -19.25 -5.78 -0.27
CA GLY A 117 -19.92 -6.58 0.78
C GLY A 117 -19.02 -7.60 1.48
N LEU A 118 -17.73 -7.58 1.19
CA LEU A 118 -16.72 -8.51 1.74
C LEU A 118 -16.22 -8.07 3.11
N LEU A 119 -16.35 -6.78 3.45
CA LEU A 119 -15.95 -6.24 4.75
C LEU A 119 -16.95 -6.62 5.84
N TYR A 120 -16.42 -6.99 7.00
CA TYR A 120 -17.20 -7.32 8.19
C TYR A 120 -17.98 -6.08 8.64
N ARG A 121 -19.25 -5.99 8.24
CA ARG A 121 -20.25 -5.11 8.85
C ARG A 121 -20.57 -5.68 10.23
N GLY A 122 -19.76 -5.36 11.22
CA GLY A 122 -20.15 -5.55 12.62
C GLY A 122 -21.41 -4.75 12.88
N TYR A 123 -22.42 -5.41 13.43
CA TYR A 123 -23.64 -4.80 13.98
C TYR A 123 -23.33 -4.16 15.33
#